data_AF-A0A7X8WJ59-F1
#
_entry.id   AF-A0A7X8WJ59-F1
#
_cell.length_a   1.000
_cell.length_b   1.000
_cell.length_c   1.000
_cell.angle_alpha   90.00
_cell.angle_beta   90.00
_cell.angle_gamma   90.00
#
_symmetry.space_group_name_H-M   'P 1'
#
loop_
_entity.id
_entity.type
_entity.pdbx_description
1 polymer ?
#
loop_
_entity_poly.entity_id
_entity_poly.type
_entity_poly.pdbx_seq_one_letter_code
_entity_poly.pdbx_strand_id
1 'polypeptide(L)'
;YIILIFALYLWGLVGTGFLFNDVIIERTILLKEAFKIVIPIVAFVVANYLTSSLLEGEGTFRGIFLTTMASLTPIIVIYPFLIIISNFLTYNESFIYYFGITIMLVWSAVLLFIANKELHNYSVKRNIFNFLVTFLLMVVLIIACILVYMIIAQVVSFVSDIVKEVIFRD
;
A
#
# COMPACT_ATOMS: atom_id res chain seq x y z
N TYR A 1 3.33 -0.59 -13.78
CA TYR A 1 2.98 0.47 -12.82
C TYR A 1 3.46 0.15 -11.40
N ILE A 2 2.95 -0.91 -10.76
CA ILE A 2 3.41 -1.32 -9.40
C ILE A 2 4.93 -1.54 -9.34
N ILE A 3 5.50 -2.22 -10.34
CA ILE A 3 6.96 -2.44 -10.42
C ILE A 3 7.72 -1.11 -10.45
N LEU A 4 7.18 -0.09 -11.13
CA LEU A 4 7.82 1.23 -11.22
C LEU A 4 7.78 1.96 -9.87
N ILE A 5 6.63 1.95 -9.19
CA ILE A 5 6.52 2.50 -7.83
C ILE A 5 7.48 1.76 -6.88
N PHE A 6 7.56 0.44 -6.99
CA PHE A 6 8.46 -0.36 -6.16
C PHE A 6 9.93 -0.07 -6.46
N ALA A 7 10.34 0.00 -7.73
CA ALA A 7 11.70 0.36 -8.11
C ALA A 7 12.08 1.77 -7.63
N LEU A 8 11.15 2.72 -7.74
CA LEU A 8 11.33 4.08 -7.25
C LEU A 8 11.42 4.14 -5.72
N TYR A 9 10.63 3.33 -5.02
CA TYR A 9 10.76 3.17 -3.58
C TYR A 9 12.12 2.61 -3.16
N LEU A 10 12.59 1.56 -3.84
CA LEU A 10 13.94 1.02 -3.60
C LEU A 10 15.02 2.05 -3.86
N TRP A 11 14.87 2.87 -4.91
CA TRP A 11 15.78 4.00 -5.14
C TRP A 11 15.72 5.01 -4.00
N GLY A 12 14.53 5.32 -3.47
CA GLY A 12 14.39 6.18 -2.29
C GLY A 12 15.11 5.63 -1.05
N LEU A 13 15.08 4.32 -0.82
CA LEU A 13 15.76 3.69 0.33
C LEU A 13 17.29 3.86 0.31
N VAL A 14 17.90 3.91 -0.88
CA VAL A 14 19.36 3.98 -1.04
C VAL A 14 19.85 5.38 -1.43
N GLY A 15 19.01 6.15 -2.11
CA GLY A 15 19.36 7.42 -2.73
C GLY A 15 18.91 8.65 -1.95
N THR A 16 18.07 8.51 -0.93
CA THR A 16 17.69 9.64 -0.06
C THR A 16 18.88 10.04 0.82
N GLY A 17 19.12 11.34 0.94
CA GLY A 17 20.23 11.88 1.74
C GLY A 17 20.19 11.38 3.19
N PHE A 18 21.37 11.13 3.77
CA PHE A 18 21.52 10.51 5.09
C PHE A 18 20.73 11.23 6.19
N LEU A 19 20.61 12.55 6.13
CA LEU A 19 19.85 13.36 7.09
C LEU A 19 18.35 13.08 7.09
N PHE A 20 17.82 12.48 6.02
CA PHE A 20 16.40 12.25 5.77
C PHE A 20 16.06 10.76 5.63
N ASN A 21 17.03 9.87 5.80
CA ASN A 21 16.88 8.43 5.63
C ASN A 21 17.09 7.70 6.96
N ASP A 22 15.98 7.29 7.57
CA ASP A 22 15.99 6.55 8.84
C ASP A 22 16.20 5.03 8.65
N VAL A 23 16.42 4.56 7.41
CA VAL A 23 16.48 3.13 7.09
C VAL A 23 17.90 2.60 7.14
N ILE A 24 18.12 1.60 8.00
CA ILE A 24 19.37 0.83 8.04
C ILE A 24 19.30 -0.28 6.98
N ILE A 25 19.96 -0.07 5.85
CA ILE A 25 19.94 -0.94 4.66
C ILE A 25 20.31 -2.40 5.01
N GLU A 26 21.27 -2.60 5.91
CA GLU A 26 21.77 -3.92 6.33
C GLU A 26 20.71 -4.79 7.02
N ARG A 27 19.64 -4.20 7.55
CA ARG A 27 18.54 -4.93 8.21
C ARG A 27 17.30 -5.04 7.31
N THR A 28 17.37 -4.55 6.08
CA THR A 28 16.23 -4.47 5.18
C THR A 28 16.07 -5.76 4.37
N ILE A 29 14.90 -6.39 4.49
CA ILE A 29 14.52 -7.56 3.70
C ILE A 29 13.66 -7.08 2.52
N LEU A 30 14.12 -7.29 1.29
CA LEU A 30 13.42 -6.84 0.07
C LEU A 30 11.97 -7.31 -0.01
N LEU A 31 11.69 -8.54 0.41
CA LEU A 31 10.33 -9.09 0.42
C LEU A 31 9.41 -8.32 1.37
N LYS A 32 9.91 -7.92 2.54
CA LYS A 32 9.17 -7.11 3.52
C LYS A 32 8.86 -5.74 2.94
N GLU A 33 9.81 -5.12 2.25
CA GLU A 33 9.64 -3.83 1.59
C GLU A 33 8.62 -3.89 0.45
N ALA A 34 8.65 -4.96 -0.35
CA ALA A 34 7.65 -5.18 -1.40
C ALA A 34 6.23 -5.28 -0.81
N PHE A 35 6.07 -6.00 0.29
CA PHE A 35 4.78 -6.14 0.96
C PHE A 35 4.24 -4.83 1.55
N LYS A 36 5.10 -3.91 2.01
CA LYS A 36 4.66 -2.58 2.46
C LYS A 36 3.93 -1.78 1.38
N ILE A 37 4.26 -2.00 0.11
CA ILE A 37 3.63 -1.30 -1.02
C ILE A 37 2.46 -2.11 -1.59
N VAL A 38 2.67 -3.41 -1.82
CA VAL A 38 1.69 -4.25 -2.50
C VAL A 38 0.45 -4.50 -1.63
N ILE A 39 0.62 -4.76 -0.33
CA ILE A 39 -0.49 -5.12 0.55
C ILE A 39 -1.53 -3.97 0.64
N PRO A 40 -1.15 -2.71 0.93
CA PRO A 40 -2.14 -1.63 1.01
C PRO A 40 -2.88 -1.39 -0.31
N ILE A 41 -2.17 -1.48 -1.45
CA ILE A 41 -2.79 -1.30 -2.77
C ILE A 41 -3.81 -2.39 -3.06
N VAL A 42 -3.42 -3.65 -2.88
CA VAL A 42 -4.30 -4.79 -3.15
C VAL A 42 -5.48 -4.79 -2.17
N ALA A 43 -5.23 -4.55 -0.89
CA ALA A 43 -6.28 -4.44 0.12
C ALA A 43 -7.26 -3.32 -0.23
N PHE A 44 -6.77 -2.15 -0.66
CA PHE A 44 -7.64 -1.05 -1.08
C PHE A 44 -8.47 -1.42 -2.30
N VAL A 45 -7.88 -2.00 -3.35
CA VAL A 45 -8.61 -2.37 -4.58
C VAL A 45 -9.69 -3.42 -4.29
N VAL A 46 -9.36 -4.45 -3.51
CA VAL A 46 -10.32 -5.50 -3.12
C VAL A 46 -11.43 -4.92 -2.24
N ALA A 47 -11.08 -4.16 -1.20
CA ALA A 47 -12.05 -3.55 -0.31
C ALA A 47 -12.95 -2.55 -1.04
N ASN A 48 -12.41 -1.75 -1.95
CA ASN A 48 -13.16 -0.78 -2.72
C ASN A 48 -14.14 -1.48 -3.67
N TYR A 49 -13.72 -2.57 -4.32
CA TYR A 49 -14.60 -3.38 -5.16
C TYR A 49 -15.74 -4.06 -4.39
N LEU A 50 -15.45 -4.60 -3.22
CA LEU A 50 -16.48 -5.18 -2.34
C LEU A 50 -17.44 -4.08 -1.85
N THR A 51 -16.90 -2.92 -1.47
CA THR A 51 -17.70 -1.78 -1.01
C THR A 51 -18.56 -1.21 -2.13
N SER A 52 -18.05 -1.13 -3.36
CA SER A 52 -18.85 -0.69 -4.50
C SER A 52 -19.97 -1.67 -4.81
N SER A 53 -19.74 -2.98 -4.66
CA SER A 53 -20.81 -3.97 -4.81
C SER A 53 -21.90 -3.81 -3.74
N LEU A 54 -21.53 -3.43 -2.50
CA LEU A 54 -22.47 -3.16 -1.41
C LEU A 54 -23.22 -1.82 -1.57
N LEU A 55 -22.55 -0.81 -2.13
CA LEU A 55 -23.08 0.53 -2.32
C LEU A 55 -23.54 0.79 -3.76
N GLU A 56 -23.84 -0.26 -4.54
CA GLU A 56 -24.35 -0.15 -5.92
C GLU A 56 -23.51 0.77 -6.83
N GLY A 57 -22.18 0.70 -6.71
CA GLY A 57 -21.23 1.40 -7.57
C GLY A 57 -21.00 0.69 -8.90
N GLU A 58 -20.74 1.48 -9.94
CA GLU A 58 -20.56 1.00 -11.31
C GLU A 58 -19.15 0.48 -11.62
N GLY A 59 -18.19 0.68 -10.70
CA GLY A 59 -16.79 0.37 -10.94
C GLY A 59 -16.50 -1.13 -11.01
N THR A 60 -15.94 -1.57 -12.14
CA THR A 60 -15.39 -2.93 -12.29
C THR A 60 -14.06 -3.09 -11.55
N PHE A 61 -13.72 -4.31 -11.12
CA PHE A 61 -12.44 -4.58 -10.44
C PHE A 61 -11.22 -4.07 -11.23
N ARG A 62 -11.20 -4.31 -12.56
CA ARG A 62 -10.14 -3.81 -13.45
C ARG A 62 -10.12 -2.29 -13.51
N GLY A 63 -11.28 -1.65 -13.57
CA GLY A 63 -11.41 -0.19 -13.51
C GLY A 63 -10.79 0.35 -12.24
N ILE A 64 -11.22 -0.15 -11.07
CA ILE A 64 -10.73 0.29 -9.76
C ILE A 64 -9.21 0.16 -9.67
N PHE A 65 -8.65 -0.96 -10.14
CA PHE A 65 -7.20 -1.16 -10.17
C PHE A 65 -6.48 -0.12 -11.02
N LEU A 66 -6.91 0.08 -12.28
CA LEU A 66 -6.28 1.04 -13.19
C LEU A 66 -6.39 2.46 -12.67
N THR A 67 -7.57 2.85 -12.16
CA THR A 67 -7.83 4.16 -11.59
C THR A 67 -6.97 4.41 -10.36
N THR A 68 -6.87 3.43 -9.45
CA THR A 68 -6.00 3.52 -8.27
C THR A 68 -4.55 3.71 -8.67
N MET A 69 -4.06 2.96 -9.67
CA MET A 69 -2.69 3.12 -10.18
C MET A 69 -2.48 4.51 -10.78
N ALA A 70 -3.36 4.95 -11.67
CA ALA A 70 -3.27 6.27 -12.28
C ALA A 70 -3.29 7.40 -11.24
N SER A 71 -4.05 7.26 -10.15
CA SER A 71 -4.08 8.26 -9.08
C SER A 71 -2.77 8.37 -8.30
N LEU A 72 -1.92 7.34 -8.32
CA LEU A 72 -0.58 7.36 -7.71
C LEU A 72 0.51 7.96 -8.61
N THR A 73 0.15 8.53 -9.77
CA THR A 73 1.09 9.19 -10.68
C THR A 73 1.98 10.26 -10.02
N PRO A 74 1.48 11.12 -9.11
CA PRO A 74 2.32 12.14 -8.50
C PRO A 74 3.54 11.57 -7.77
N ILE A 75 3.45 10.35 -7.22
CA ILE A 75 4.60 9.66 -6.59
C ILE A 75 5.69 9.39 -7.63
N ILE A 76 5.32 8.88 -8.81
CA ILE A 76 6.28 8.56 -9.87
C ILE A 76 6.97 9.82 -10.39
N VAL A 77 6.24 10.94 -10.46
CA VAL A 77 6.76 12.18 -11.02
C VAL A 77 7.56 12.96 -9.99
N ILE A 78 7.07 13.13 -8.76
CA ILE A 78 7.65 14.07 -7.78
C ILE A 78 8.75 13.41 -6.96
N TYR A 79 8.58 12.14 -6.56
CA TYR A 79 9.51 11.48 -5.64
C TYR A 79 10.96 11.41 -6.16
N PRO A 80 11.24 11.16 -7.47
CA PRO A 80 12.59 11.24 -8.02
C PRO A 80 13.32 12.56 -7.71
N PHE A 81 12.61 13.68 -7.86
CA PHE A 81 13.19 15.00 -7.60
C PHE A 81 13.45 15.20 -6.11
N LEU A 82 12.58 14.67 -5.25
CA LEU A 82 12.75 14.72 -3.80
C LEU A 82 13.93 13.87 -3.32
N ILE A 83 14.15 12.70 -3.92
CA ILE A 83 15.33 11.87 -3.65
C ILE A 83 16.60 12.66 -3.99
N ILE A 84 16.66 13.27 -5.16
CA ILE A 84 17.85 14.04 -5.58
C ILE A 84 18.09 15.23 -4.66
N ILE A 85 17.07 16.08 -4.44
CA ILE A 85 17.24 17.31 -3.64
C ILE A 85 17.60 16.99 -2.18
N SER A 86 17.14 15.88 -1.63
CA SER A 86 17.45 15.48 -0.24
C SER A 86 18.95 15.31 0.04
N ASN A 87 19.78 15.09 -0.99
CA ASN A 87 21.24 15.01 -0.86
C ASN A 87 21.93 16.38 -0.83
N PHE A 88 21.25 17.44 -1.24
CA PHE A 88 21.77 18.81 -1.27
C PHE A 88 21.25 19.65 -0.10
N LEU A 89 20.15 19.24 0.53
CA LEU A 89 19.52 19.97 1.62
C LEU A 89 20.25 19.78 2.94
N THR A 90 20.32 20.86 3.70
CA THR A 90 20.76 20.84 5.10
C THR A 90 19.59 20.54 6.03
N TYR A 91 19.89 20.20 7.30
CA TYR A 91 18.86 19.94 8.30
C TYR A 91 17.92 21.14 8.53
N ASN A 92 18.44 22.37 8.41
CA ASN A 92 17.65 23.60 8.53
C ASN A 92 16.64 23.76 7.39
N GLU A 93 16.86 23.11 6.25
CA GLU A 93 16.00 23.17 5.06
C GLU A 93 15.13 21.93 4.93
N SER A 94 15.08 21.09 5.96
CA SER A 94 14.26 19.87 6.04
C SER A 94 12.79 20.11 5.68
N PHE A 95 12.27 21.30 6.00
CA PHE A 95 10.94 21.73 5.60
C PHE A 95 10.68 21.57 4.09
N ILE A 96 11.65 21.87 3.22
CA ILE A 96 11.47 21.78 1.75
C ILE A 96 11.21 20.34 1.34
N TYR A 97 11.98 19.39 1.89
CA TYR A 97 11.81 17.97 1.61
C TYR A 97 10.43 17.46 2.09
N TYR A 98 10.08 17.71 3.36
CA TYR A 98 8.80 17.24 3.91
C TYR A 98 7.58 17.93 3.30
N PHE A 99 7.71 19.19 2.90
CA PHE A 99 6.68 19.91 2.15
C PHE A 99 6.45 19.27 0.78
N GLY A 100 7.53 18.91 0.07
CA GLY A 100 7.44 18.18 -1.20
C GLY A 100 6.77 16.82 -1.05
N ILE A 101 7.14 16.04 -0.03
CA ILE A 101 6.49 14.76 0.29
C ILE A 101 4.99 14.97 0.58
N THR A 102 4.65 16.01 1.34
CA THR A 102 3.26 16.34 1.65
C THR A 102 2.45 16.67 0.40
N ILE A 103 2.98 17.51 -0.50
CA ILE A 103 2.32 17.84 -1.78
C ILE A 103 2.09 16.58 -2.60
N MET A 104 3.12 15.74 -2.73
CA MET A 104 3.03 14.49 -3.49
C MET A 104 1.92 13.57 -2.97
N LEU A 105 1.82 13.39 -1.65
CA LEU A 105 0.81 12.54 -1.03
C LEU A 105 -0.59 13.15 -1.12
N VAL A 106 -0.75 14.44 -0.84
CA VAL A 106 -2.03 15.13 -0.93
C VAL A 106 -2.55 15.12 -2.36
N TRP A 107 -1.70 15.38 -3.34
CA TRP A 107 -2.09 15.33 -4.76
C TRP A 107 -2.54 13.92 -5.15
N SER A 108 -1.79 12.88 -4.75
CA SER A 108 -2.18 11.49 -5.02
C SER A 108 -3.53 11.14 -4.38
N ALA A 109 -3.78 11.59 -3.15
CA ALA A 109 -5.04 11.37 -2.44
C ALA A 109 -6.22 12.09 -3.12
N VAL A 110 -6.02 13.34 -3.58
CA VAL A 110 -7.04 14.09 -4.33
C VAL A 110 -7.37 13.41 -5.64
N LEU A 111 -6.36 12.96 -6.40
CA LEU A 111 -6.58 12.21 -7.63
C LEU A 111 -7.31 10.89 -7.38
N LEU A 112 -6.99 10.20 -6.28
CA LEU A 112 -7.66 8.95 -5.92
C LEU A 112 -9.13 9.21 -5.59
N PHE A 113 -9.42 10.28 -4.84
CA PHE A 113 -10.78 10.66 -4.49
C PHE A 113 -11.62 11.01 -5.72
N ILE A 114 -11.10 11.87 -6.60
CA ILE A 114 -11.80 12.31 -7.81
C ILE A 114 -12.00 11.12 -8.74
N ALA A 115 -10.94 10.37 -9.04
CA ALA A 115 -11.03 9.29 -10.02
C ALA A 115 -11.92 8.14 -9.53
N ASN A 116 -11.94 7.83 -8.22
CA ASN A 116 -12.88 6.86 -7.64
C ASN A 116 -14.33 7.35 -7.70
N LYS A 117 -14.56 8.64 -7.44
CA LYS A 117 -15.90 9.25 -7.57
C LYS A 117 -16.44 9.10 -8.99
N GLU A 118 -15.62 9.46 -9.98
CA GLU A 118 -16.02 9.39 -11.40
C GLU A 118 -16.21 7.94 -11.86
N LEU A 119 -15.33 7.02 -11.44
CA LEU A 119 -15.43 5.60 -11.80
C LEU A 119 -16.74 4.96 -11.31
N HIS A 120 -17.17 5.29 -10.10
CA HIS A 120 -18.38 4.73 -9.50
C HIS A 120 -19.62 5.60 -9.70
N ASN A 121 -19.50 6.72 -10.41
CA ASN A 121 -20.57 7.69 -10.61
C ASN A 121 -21.22 8.16 -9.30
N TYR A 122 -20.40 8.37 -8.26
CA TYR A 122 -20.89 8.75 -6.93
C TYR A 122 -21.01 10.27 -6.76
N SER A 123 -21.98 10.69 -5.93
CA SER A 123 -21.97 12.04 -5.37
C SER A 123 -20.80 12.20 -4.38
N VAL A 124 -20.35 13.44 -4.12
CA VAL A 124 -19.23 13.71 -3.19
C VAL A 124 -19.50 13.10 -1.80
N LYS A 125 -20.71 13.26 -1.26
CA LYS A 125 -21.11 12.69 0.03
C LYS A 125 -21.06 11.16 0.02
N ARG A 126 -21.56 10.53 -1.04
CA ARG A 126 -21.54 9.06 -1.20
C ARG A 126 -20.11 8.54 -1.34
N ASN A 127 -19.24 9.26 -2.05
CA ASN A 127 -17.83 8.88 -2.20
C ASN A 127 -17.07 8.95 -0.87
N ILE A 128 -17.30 10.00 -0.05
CA ILE A 128 -16.70 10.09 1.29
C ILE A 128 -17.11 8.89 2.15
N PHE A 129 -18.40 8.55 2.14
CA PHE A 129 -18.90 7.37 2.86
C PHE A 129 -18.30 6.07 2.30
N ASN A 130 -18.17 5.94 0.98
CA ASN A 130 -17.52 4.80 0.32
C ASN A 130 -16.07 4.63 0.78
N PHE A 131 -15.29 5.72 0.86
CA PHE A 131 -13.92 5.66 1.37
C PHE A 131 -13.88 5.19 2.84
N LEU A 132 -14.76 5.71 3.69
CA LEU A 132 -14.84 5.30 5.10
C LEU A 132 -15.14 3.80 5.23
N VAL A 133 -16.14 3.29 4.50
CA VAL A 133 -16.49 1.87 4.49
C VAL A 133 -15.36 1.03 3.87
N THR A 134 -14.70 1.52 2.83
CA THR A 134 -13.55 0.85 2.20
C THR A 134 -12.40 0.69 3.20
N PHE A 135 -12.03 1.74 3.94
CA PHE A 135 -10.98 1.66 4.96
C PHE A 135 -11.34 0.71 6.09
N LEU A 136 -12.60 0.73 6.54
CA LEU A 136 -13.08 -0.23 7.53
C LEU A 136 -12.97 -1.66 7.00
N LEU A 137 -13.38 -1.89 5.77
CA LEU A 137 -13.33 -3.21 5.13
C LEU A 137 -11.89 -3.69 4.90
N MET A 138 -10.94 -2.78 4.59
CA MET A 138 -9.52 -3.13 4.52
C MET A 138 -9.01 -3.69 5.85
N VAL A 139 -9.35 -3.06 6.98
CA VAL A 139 -8.95 -3.54 8.30
C VAL A 139 -9.56 -4.91 8.58
N VAL A 140 -10.85 -5.09 8.30
CA VAL A 140 -11.55 -6.38 8.47
C VAL A 140 -10.91 -7.47 7.60
N LEU A 141 -10.60 -7.18 6.33
CA LEU A 141 -9.95 -8.13 5.42
C LEU A 141 -8.55 -8.54 5.91
N ILE A 142 -7.74 -7.58 6.37
CA ILE A 142 -6.40 -7.88 6.90
C ILE A 142 -6.50 -8.77 8.14
N ILE A 143 -7.41 -8.47 9.07
CA ILE A 143 -7.66 -9.30 10.25
C ILE A 143 -8.11 -10.71 9.84
N ALA A 144 -9.05 -10.82 8.89
CA ALA A 144 -9.51 -12.11 8.39
C ALA A 144 -8.37 -12.93 7.76
N CYS A 145 -7.50 -12.32 6.96
CA CYS A 145 -6.34 -12.98 6.39
C CYS A 145 -5.37 -13.48 7.46
N ILE A 146 -5.12 -12.68 8.50
CA ILE A 146 -4.27 -13.09 9.64
C ILE A 146 -4.89 -14.27 10.38
N LEU A 147 -6.20 -14.24 10.65
CA LEU A 147 -6.90 -15.33 11.33
C LEU A 147 -6.82 -16.63 10.54
N VAL A 148 -7.09 -16.57 9.23
CA VAL A 148 -6.97 -17.75 8.35
C VAL A 148 -5.54 -18.29 8.34
N TYR A 149 -4.53 -17.41 8.26
CA TYR A 149 -3.13 -17.81 8.35
C TYR A 149 -2.81 -18.52 9.67
N MET A 150 -3.30 -17.99 10.80
CA MET A 150 -3.10 -18.62 12.12
C MET A 150 -3.71 -20.02 12.19
N ILE A 151 -4.92 -20.20 11.67
CA ILE A 151 -5.60 -21.51 11.65
C ILE A 151 -4.83 -22.49 10.78
N ILE A 152 -4.40 -22.08 9.58
CA ILE A 152 -3.61 -22.94 8.69
C ILE A 152 -2.29 -23.34 9.37
N ALA A 153 -1.58 -22.38 9.98
CA ALA A 153 -0.33 -22.65 10.69
C ALA A 153 -0.52 -23.67 11.83
N GLN A 154 -1.63 -23.56 12.57
CA GLN A 154 -1.98 -24.52 13.62
C GLN A 154 -2.24 -25.93 13.07
N VAL A 155 -3.00 -26.04 11.96
CA VAL A 155 -3.26 -27.32 11.30
C VAL A 155 -1.96 -27.95 10.77
N VAL A 156 -1.09 -27.14 10.14
CA VAL A 156 0.21 -27.61 9.64
C VAL A 156 1.10 -28.09 10.79
N SER A 157 1.13 -27.38 11.93
CA SER A 157 1.87 -27.82 13.12
C SER A 157 1.35 -29.17 13.61
N PHE A 158 0.03 -29.30 13.78
CA PHE A 158 -0.59 -30.55 14.22
C PHE A 158 -0.24 -31.74 13.31
N VAL A 159 -0.33 -31.55 11.99
CA VAL A 159 0.04 -32.59 11.01
C VAL A 159 1.54 -32.90 11.09
N SER A 160 2.39 -31.89 11.19
CA SER A 160 3.84 -32.06 11.37
C SER A 160 4.15 -32.87 12.63
N ASP A 161 3.45 -32.61 13.73
CA ASP A 161 3.70 -33.28 15.00
C ASP A 161 3.26 -34.75 14.96
N ILE A 162 2.12 -35.06 14.33
CA ILE A 162 1.73 -36.46 14.04
C ILE A 162 2.79 -37.17 13.18
N VAL A 163 3.27 -36.53 12.11
CA VAL A 163 4.28 -37.13 11.22
C VAL A 163 5.57 -37.42 12.00
N LYS A 164 6.00 -36.50 12.88
CA LYS A 164 7.17 -36.72 13.74
C LYS A 164 6.95 -37.88 14.70
N GLU A 165 5.79 -38.01 15.34
CA GLU A 165 5.48 -39.14 16.22
C GLU A 165 5.53 -40.48 15.50
N VAL A 166 5.09 -40.54 14.24
CA VAL A 166 5.11 -41.78 13.44
C VAL A 166 6.53 -42.15 12.99
N ILE A 167 7.38 -41.17 12.65
CA ILE A 167 8.74 -41.40 12.13
C ILE A 167 9.75 -41.61 13.27
N PHE A 168 9.68 -40.85 14.35
CA PHE A 168 10.58 -40.92 15.51
C PHE A 168 10.13 -41.96 16.55
N ARG A 169 9.41 -42.99 16.11
CA ARG A 169 9.19 -44.18 16.94
C ARG A 169 10.54 -44.80 17.31
N ASP A 170 10.80 -44.86 18.60
CA ASP A 170 11.10 -46.16 19.22
C ASP A 170 9.99 -47.18 18.86
#